data_AF-A0A6B2G8E3-F1
#
_entry.id   AF-A0A6B2G8E3-F1
#
_cell.length_a   1.000
_cell.length_b   1.000
_cell.length_c   1.000
_cell.angle_alpha   90.00
_cell.angle_beta   90.00
_cell.angle_gamma   90.00
#
_symmetry.space_group_name_H-M   'P 1'
#
loop_
_entity.id
_entity.type
_entity.pdbx_description
1 polymer ?
#
loop_
_entity_poly.entity_id
_entity_poly.type
_entity_poly.pdbx_seq_one_letter_code
_entity_poly.pdbx_strand_id
1 'polypeptide(L)'
;STQCLRISMRSKRIYSKCGDGHVDKNEDCDCGHQQICDKFTNKDKCCDSKCMFTKGQYFCADGDCCKNCEYSVNICRPSRGECDKEEICSGFTNKCPLYDFVSPNYKICRNEEGFCYNGNCMNSDYMCKYAYKDSRVFFSSACISLISDILDPETNNSMDEATKFFF
;
A
#
# COMPACT_ATOMS: atom_id res chain seq x y z
N SER A 1 -14.31 4.52 -4.16
CA SER A 1 -12.91 4.27 -3.75
C SER A 1 -12.96 3.36 -2.53
N THR A 2 -12.44 2.14 -2.64
CA THR A 2 -12.59 1.07 -1.64
C THR A 2 -11.21 0.77 -1.04
N GLN A 3 -10.70 1.68 -0.22
CA GLN A 3 -9.40 1.54 0.46
C GLN A 3 -9.60 1.40 1.98
N CYS A 4 -10.56 0.55 2.40
CA CYS A 4 -10.92 0.34 3.81
C CYS A 4 -10.56 -1.04 4.38
N LEU A 5 -9.81 -1.90 3.67
CA LEU A 5 -9.55 -3.28 4.12
C LEU A 5 -8.07 -3.63 4.38
N ARG A 6 -7.16 -2.65 4.36
CA ARG A 6 -5.74 -2.91 4.70
C ARG A 6 -5.44 -2.89 6.20
N ILE A 7 -6.37 -2.38 7.02
CA ILE A 7 -6.22 -2.39 8.47
C ILE A 7 -6.85 -3.68 8.98
N SER A 8 -6.02 -4.69 9.23
CA SER A 8 -6.42 -5.83 10.05
C SER A 8 -6.80 -5.28 11.42
N MET A 9 -8.11 -5.24 11.72
CA MET A 9 -8.59 -4.86 13.04
C MET A 9 -7.90 -5.79 14.05
N ARG A 10 -7.05 -5.23 14.91
CA ARG A 10 -6.43 -5.94 16.03
C ARG A 10 -7.48 -6.24 17.09
N SER A 11 -8.48 -7.05 16.73
CA SER A 11 -9.30 -7.74 17.71
C SER A 11 -8.36 -8.68 18.45
N LYS A 12 -8.16 -8.46 19.76
CA LYS A 12 -7.52 -9.45 20.61
C LYS A 12 -8.40 -10.69 20.57
N ARG A 13 -7.98 -11.70 19.80
CA ARG A 13 -8.68 -12.97 19.74
C ARG A 13 -8.66 -13.60 21.12
N ILE A 14 -9.86 -13.87 21.65
CA ILE A 14 -10.07 -14.42 22.99
C ILE A 14 -9.76 -15.93 23.01
N TYR A 15 -9.78 -16.58 21.86
CA TYR A 15 -9.56 -18.01 21.69
C TYR A 15 -8.54 -18.26 20.58
N SER A 16 -7.55 -19.11 20.88
CA SER A 16 -6.54 -19.55 19.91
C SER A 16 -7.04 -20.80 19.20
N LYS A 17 -7.02 -20.81 17.87
CA LYS A 17 -7.50 -21.94 17.09
C LYS A 17 -6.70 -22.14 15.81
N CYS A 18 -5.80 -23.11 15.86
CA CYS A 18 -5.11 -23.58 14.68
C CYS A 18 -6.04 -23.90 13.51
N GLY A 19 -5.72 -23.34 12.35
CA GLY A 19 -6.39 -23.56 11.08
C GLY A 19 -7.46 -22.51 10.76
N ASP A 20 -7.45 -21.37 11.45
CA ASP A 20 -8.35 -20.25 11.20
C ASP A 20 -7.67 -19.09 10.44
N GLY A 21 -6.40 -19.26 10.07
CA GLY A 21 -5.61 -18.37 9.23
C GLY A 21 -4.97 -17.21 9.99
N HIS A 22 -4.89 -17.27 11.31
CA HIS A 22 -4.15 -16.27 12.09
C HIS A 22 -3.24 -16.95 13.10
N VAL A 23 -1.98 -16.52 13.10
CA VAL A 23 -0.99 -17.01 14.06
C VAL A 23 -1.35 -16.53 15.47
N ASP A 24 -1.79 -17.46 16.31
CA ASP A 24 -2.12 -17.22 17.72
C ASP A 24 -0.95 -17.59 18.66
N LYS A 25 -1.19 -17.43 19.98
CA LYS A 25 -0.19 -17.81 21.00
C LYS A 25 0.03 -19.33 20.97
N ASN A 26 1.28 -19.74 20.80
CA ASN A 26 1.78 -21.13 20.67
C ASN A 26 1.72 -21.73 19.25
N GLU A 27 1.49 -20.92 18.23
CA GLU A 27 1.57 -21.32 16.83
C GLU A 27 2.78 -20.65 16.18
N ASP A 28 3.48 -21.37 15.30
CA ASP A 28 4.56 -20.81 14.48
C ASP A 28 4.00 -20.17 13.20
N CYS A 29 2.88 -20.71 12.71
CA CYS A 29 2.23 -20.35 11.46
C CYS A 29 0.77 -20.81 11.46
N ASP A 30 -0.08 -20.23 10.61
CA ASP A 30 -1.43 -20.77 10.37
C ASP A 30 -1.78 -20.65 8.88
N CYS A 31 -1.83 -21.80 8.21
CA CYS A 31 -2.15 -21.97 6.80
C CYS A 31 -3.65 -22.12 6.50
N GLY A 32 -4.51 -21.90 7.51
CA GLY A 32 -5.95 -22.06 7.44
C GLY A 32 -6.41 -23.51 7.57
N HIS A 33 -7.65 -23.77 7.17
CA HIS A 33 -8.33 -25.04 7.42
C HIS A 33 -7.49 -26.24 6.95
N GLN A 34 -7.40 -27.30 7.77
CA GLN A 34 -6.47 -28.42 7.58
C GLN A 34 -6.46 -29.01 6.15
N GLN A 35 -7.65 -29.21 5.57
CA GLN A 35 -7.80 -29.76 4.21
C GLN A 35 -7.24 -28.84 3.11
N ILE A 36 -7.20 -27.54 3.37
CA ILE A 36 -6.66 -26.52 2.46
C ILE A 36 -5.16 -26.36 2.72
N CYS A 37 -4.73 -26.37 3.98
CA CYS A 37 -3.32 -26.23 4.35
C CYS A 37 -2.43 -27.28 3.65
N ASP A 38 -2.84 -28.55 3.67
CA ASP A 38 -2.08 -29.64 3.07
C ASP A 38 -2.07 -29.60 1.52
N LYS A 39 -3.00 -28.84 0.91
CA LYS A 39 -3.20 -28.77 -0.54
C LYS A 39 -2.68 -27.49 -1.20
N PHE A 40 -2.69 -26.36 -0.49
CA PHE A 40 -2.48 -25.02 -1.05
C PHE A 40 -1.27 -24.26 -0.47
N THR A 41 -0.59 -24.79 0.54
CA THR A 41 0.70 -24.22 0.97
C THR A 41 1.70 -24.34 -0.19
N ASN A 42 2.04 -23.19 -0.76
CA ASN A 42 2.87 -23.02 -1.95
C ASN A 42 4.12 -23.89 -1.91
N LYS A 43 4.16 -24.98 -2.69
CA LYS A 43 5.35 -25.70 -3.23
C LYS A 43 6.45 -26.17 -2.26
N ASP A 44 6.44 -25.72 -1.01
CA ASP A 44 7.23 -26.08 0.14
C ASP A 44 6.25 -25.99 1.31
N LYS A 45 6.01 -27.12 1.97
CA LYS A 45 5.09 -27.24 3.11
C LYS A 45 5.66 -26.47 4.30
N CYS A 46 5.69 -25.15 4.30
CA CYS A 46 6.33 -24.37 5.36
C CYS A 46 5.60 -24.56 6.70
N CYS A 47 4.27 -24.65 6.64
CA CYS A 47 3.39 -24.90 7.77
C CYS A 47 2.68 -26.25 7.63
N ASP A 48 2.42 -26.93 8.75
CA ASP A 48 1.54 -28.09 8.80
C ASP A 48 0.15 -27.77 9.37
N SER A 49 -0.74 -28.76 9.30
CA SER A 49 -2.11 -28.69 9.86
C SER A 49 -2.17 -28.68 11.40
N LYS A 50 -1.02 -28.63 12.07
CA LYS A 50 -0.85 -28.43 13.51
C LYS A 50 -0.31 -27.02 13.83
N CYS A 51 -0.20 -26.14 12.83
CA CYS A 51 0.24 -24.76 12.98
C CYS A 51 1.70 -24.63 13.44
N MET A 52 2.52 -25.58 13.00
CA MET A 52 3.96 -25.63 13.27
C MET A 52 4.75 -25.52 11.97
N PHE A 53 5.95 -24.95 12.05
CA PHE A 53 6.86 -25.04 10.92
C PHE A 53 7.29 -26.49 10.70
N THR A 54 7.25 -26.96 9.45
CA THR A 54 7.67 -28.35 9.14
C THR A 54 9.18 -28.55 9.25
N LYS A 55 9.96 -27.46 9.25
CA LYS A 55 11.40 -27.45 9.52
C LYS A 55 11.75 -26.28 10.44
N GLY A 56 12.62 -26.53 11.41
CA GLY A 56 13.03 -25.52 12.40
C GLY A 56 13.84 -24.33 11.87
N GLN A 57 14.23 -24.35 10.59
CA GLN A 57 14.95 -23.24 9.93
C GLN A 57 14.01 -22.27 9.19
N TYR A 58 12.71 -22.54 9.15
CA TYR A 58 11.75 -21.69 8.46
C TYR A 58 11.39 -20.47 9.29
N PHE A 59 11.15 -19.36 8.60
CA PHE A 59 10.85 -18.06 9.21
C PHE A 59 9.43 -17.59 8.88
N CYS A 60 8.81 -18.14 7.84
CA CYS A 60 7.46 -17.79 7.43
C CYS A 60 6.79 -18.94 6.69
N ALA A 61 5.46 -18.88 6.58
CA ALA A 61 4.67 -19.80 5.78
C ALA A 61 3.69 -19.13 4.81
N ASP A 62 3.34 -17.87 5.07
CA ASP A 62 2.39 -17.08 4.30
C ASP A 62 2.86 -15.62 4.16
N GLY A 63 2.12 -14.82 3.39
CA GLY A 63 2.37 -13.39 3.21
C GLY A 63 3.20 -13.06 1.97
N ASP A 64 3.02 -11.84 1.44
CA ASP A 64 3.62 -11.38 0.18
C ASP A 64 5.16 -11.30 0.22
N CYS A 65 5.73 -11.28 1.43
CA CYS A 65 7.17 -11.27 1.67
C CYS A 65 7.74 -12.61 2.12
N CYS A 66 6.99 -13.70 1.98
CA CYS A 66 7.46 -15.05 2.23
C CYS A 66 7.78 -15.79 0.93
N LYS A 67 9.03 -16.24 0.77
CA LYS A 67 9.46 -17.06 -0.38
C LYS A 67 10.29 -18.23 0.11
N ASN A 68 9.96 -19.44 -0.33
CA ASN A 68 10.65 -20.67 0.05
C ASN A 68 10.80 -20.80 1.59
N CYS A 69 9.76 -20.42 2.33
CA CYS A 69 9.70 -20.40 3.79
C CYS A 69 10.68 -19.44 4.50
N GLU A 70 11.27 -18.50 3.76
CA GLU A 70 12.18 -17.46 4.28
C GLU A 70 11.64 -16.06 3.97
N TYR A 71 12.04 -15.09 4.79
CA TYR A 71 11.78 -13.69 4.50
C TYR A 71 12.54 -13.26 3.25
N SER A 72 11.90 -12.41 2.45
CA SER A 72 12.41 -12.01 1.15
C SER A 72 12.60 -10.49 1.06
N VAL A 73 13.29 -10.06 0.00
CA VAL A 73 13.55 -8.65 -0.34
C VAL A 73 12.97 -8.29 -1.71
N ASN A 74 11.88 -8.95 -2.13
CA ASN A 74 11.23 -8.63 -3.41
C ASN A 74 10.25 -7.46 -3.29
N ILE A 75 9.86 -6.95 -4.46
CA ILE A 75 8.68 -6.10 -4.60
C ILE A 75 7.46 -6.95 -4.22
N CYS A 76 6.74 -6.55 -3.17
CA CYS A 76 5.49 -7.19 -2.73
C CYS A 76 4.25 -6.42 -3.19
N ARG A 77 4.40 -5.12 -3.49
CA ARG A 77 3.39 -4.36 -4.21
C ARG A 77 4.04 -3.57 -5.35
N PRO A 78 3.69 -3.86 -6.60
CA PRO A 78 4.11 -3.03 -7.73
C PRO A 78 3.57 -1.60 -7.62
N SER A 79 4.31 -0.66 -8.20
CA SER A 79 3.84 0.70 -8.47
C SER A 79 2.61 0.67 -9.38
N ARG A 80 1.61 1.51 -9.08
CA ARG A 80 0.43 1.74 -9.95
C ARG A 80 0.64 2.88 -10.95
N GLY A 81 1.79 3.53 -10.92
CA GLY A 81 2.11 4.67 -11.78
C GLY A 81 3.18 5.57 -11.16
N GLU A 82 3.62 6.59 -11.88
CA GLU A 82 4.71 7.49 -11.48
C GLU A 82 4.50 8.25 -10.14
N CYS A 83 3.26 8.30 -9.66
CA CYS A 83 2.87 8.93 -8.40
C CYS A 83 2.81 7.95 -7.22
N ASP A 84 2.97 6.66 -7.45
CA ASP A 84 2.88 5.60 -6.46
C ASP A 84 4.17 4.78 -6.49
N LYS A 85 4.90 4.71 -5.38
CA LYS A 85 6.12 3.91 -5.32
C LYS A 85 5.77 2.46 -5.07
N GLU A 86 6.61 1.56 -5.55
CA GLU A 86 6.52 0.16 -5.18
C GLU A 86 6.89 -0.07 -3.70
N GLU A 87 6.33 -1.12 -3.11
CA GLU A 87 6.70 -1.58 -1.77
C GLU A 87 7.62 -2.80 -1.88
N ILE A 88 8.74 -2.73 -1.17
CA ILE A 88 9.78 -3.76 -1.14
C ILE A 88 9.79 -4.39 0.25
N CYS A 89 9.81 -5.72 0.29
CA CYS A 89 9.95 -6.48 1.52
C CYS A 89 11.26 -6.16 2.23
N SER A 90 11.21 -6.08 3.56
CA SER A 90 12.38 -5.68 4.36
C SER A 90 13.40 -6.80 4.58
N GLY A 91 13.04 -8.07 4.30
CA GLY A 91 13.84 -9.24 4.66
C GLY A 91 13.72 -9.66 6.13
N PHE A 92 12.88 -9.00 6.94
CA PHE A 92 12.75 -9.29 8.37
C PHE A 92 11.32 -9.70 8.79
N THR A 93 10.37 -9.67 7.87
CA THR A 93 8.97 -10.02 8.10
C THR A 93 8.35 -10.57 6.82
N ASN A 94 7.31 -11.37 6.98
CA ASN A 94 6.50 -11.90 5.89
C ASN A 94 5.42 -10.93 5.39
N LYS A 95 5.21 -9.81 6.08
CA LYS A 95 4.22 -8.80 5.71
C LYS A 95 4.82 -7.77 4.77
N CYS A 96 4.11 -7.49 3.67
CA CYS A 96 4.42 -6.31 2.86
C CYS A 96 4.25 -5.04 3.73
N PRO A 97 5.20 -4.10 3.69
CA PRO A 97 5.04 -2.84 4.41
C PRO A 97 3.75 -2.13 3.97
N LEU A 98 2.93 -1.72 4.94
CA LEU A 98 1.67 -1.01 4.69
C LEU A 98 1.87 0.49 4.41
N TYR A 99 3.08 0.88 4.03
CA TYR A 99 3.39 2.25 3.72
C TYR A 99 2.99 2.48 2.26
N ASP A 100 1.80 3.07 2.04
CA ASP A 100 1.43 3.60 0.74
C ASP A 100 2.37 4.78 0.41
N PHE A 101 3.60 4.47 0.01
CA PHE A 101 4.63 5.46 -0.32
C PHE A 101 4.26 6.13 -1.63
N VAL A 102 3.63 7.29 -1.53
CA VAL A 102 3.29 8.10 -2.68
C VAL A 102 4.42 9.08 -3.00
N SER A 103 4.57 9.42 -4.27
CA SER A 103 5.36 10.60 -4.66
C SER A 103 4.79 11.85 -3.95
N PRO A 104 5.62 12.86 -3.68
CA PRO A 104 5.14 14.12 -3.12
C PRO A 104 3.94 14.64 -3.92
N ASN A 105 2.96 15.17 -3.20
CA ASN A 105 1.88 15.89 -3.85
C ASN A 105 2.50 17.02 -4.70
N TYR A 106 1.88 17.28 -5.85
CA TYR A 106 2.28 18.29 -6.84
C TYR A 106 3.54 17.98 -7.63
N LYS A 107 4.19 16.82 -7.43
CA LYS A 107 5.21 16.33 -8.36
C LYS A 107 4.60 16.20 -9.75
N ILE A 108 5.24 16.79 -10.76
CA ILE A 108 4.81 16.70 -12.15
C ILE A 108 4.80 15.24 -12.61
N CYS A 109 3.76 14.89 -13.36
CA CYS A 109 3.47 13.54 -13.84
C CYS A 109 2.93 13.61 -15.27
N ARG A 110 2.97 12.50 -16.03
CA ARG A 110 2.52 12.39 -17.42
C ARG A 110 3.09 13.49 -18.31
N ASN A 111 4.42 13.62 -18.37
CA ASN A 111 5.12 14.58 -19.24
C ASN A 111 4.53 16.00 -19.16
N GLU A 112 4.36 16.55 -17.95
CA GLU A 112 3.83 17.91 -17.71
C GLU A 112 2.31 18.08 -17.94
N GLU A 113 1.56 17.01 -18.21
CA GLU A 113 0.10 17.05 -18.36
C GLU A 113 -0.68 16.87 -17.05
N GLY A 114 0.02 16.71 -15.92
CA GLY A 114 -0.61 16.50 -14.63
C GLY A 114 0.33 16.61 -13.44
N PHE A 115 -0.23 16.38 -12.26
CA PHE A 115 0.52 16.34 -11.01
C PHE A 115 0.03 15.24 -10.07
N CYS A 116 0.94 14.73 -9.25
CA CYS A 116 0.65 13.72 -8.26
C CYS A 116 -0.22 14.29 -7.14
N TYR A 117 -1.30 13.60 -6.78
CA TYR A 117 -2.06 13.87 -5.57
C TYR A 117 -2.53 12.56 -4.95
N ASN A 118 -2.11 12.31 -3.71
CA ASN A 118 -2.45 11.10 -2.95
C ASN A 118 -2.22 9.80 -3.77
N GLY A 119 -1.04 9.70 -4.39
CA GLY A 119 -0.63 8.52 -5.16
C GLY A 119 -1.12 8.44 -6.60
N ASN A 120 -1.97 9.37 -7.05
CA ASN A 120 -2.55 9.35 -8.39
C ASN A 120 -2.05 10.54 -9.22
N CYS A 121 -1.76 10.30 -10.50
CA CYS A 121 -1.48 11.39 -11.44
C CYS A 121 -2.80 12.02 -11.89
N MET A 122 -3.12 13.19 -11.34
CA MET A 122 -4.32 13.95 -11.66
C MET A 122 -4.03 14.93 -12.80
N ASN A 123 -5.02 15.20 -13.66
CA ASN A 123 -4.93 16.28 -14.63
C ASN A 123 -5.54 17.57 -14.08
N SER A 124 -5.20 18.70 -14.69
CA SER A 124 -5.56 20.02 -14.20
C SER A 124 -7.09 20.25 -14.20
N ASP A 125 -7.81 19.73 -15.19
CA ASP A 125 -9.29 19.77 -15.24
C ASP A 125 -9.95 19.08 -14.04
N TYR A 126 -9.47 17.88 -13.69
CA TYR A 126 -10.05 17.10 -12.59
C TYR A 126 -9.90 17.83 -11.25
N MET A 127 -8.74 18.43 -11.02
CA MET A 127 -8.47 19.18 -9.79
C MET A 127 -9.28 20.48 -9.74
N CYS A 128 -9.52 21.13 -10.87
CA CYS A 128 -10.45 22.26 -10.95
C CYS A 128 -11.88 21.86 -10.59
N LYS A 129 -12.38 20.76 -11.17
CA LYS A 129 -13.71 20.24 -10.85
C LYS A 129 -13.84 19.88 -9.38
N TYR A 130 -12.77 19.35 -8.78
CA TYR A 130 -12.72 19.03 -7.36
C TYR A 130 -12.71 20.28 -6.46
N ALA A 131 -11.85 21.25 -6.75
CA ALA A 131 -11.73 22.50 -5.99
C ALA A 131 -13.03 23.31 -6.01
N TYR A 132 -13.66 23.46 -7.18
CA TYR A 132 -14.94 24.15 -7.33
C TYR A 132 -16.16 23.31 -6.96
N LYS A 133 -15.99 22.00 -6.76
CA LYS A 133 -17.09 21.02 -6.64
C LYS A 133 -18.09 21.12 -7.81
N ASP A 134 -17.61 21.44 -9.01
CA ASP A 134 -18.42 21.57 -10.23
C ASP A 134 -17.74 20.88 -11.42
N SER A 135 -18.37 19.80 -11.90
CA SER A 135 -17.90 18.96 -13.01
C SER A 135 -17.77 19.68 -14.36
N ARG A 136 -18.33 20.88 -14.50
CA ARG A 136 -18.30 21.69 -15.73
C ARG A 136 -17.10 22.64 -15.78
N VAL A 137 -16.35 22.75 -14.69
CA VAL A 137 -15.16 23.60 -14.64
C VAL A 137 -14.03 22.94 -15.41
N PHE A 138 -13.38 23.72 -16.25
CA PHE A 138 -12.17 23.33 -16.97
C PHE A 138 -10.98 24.11 -16.42
N PHE A 139 -9.80 23.66 -16.79
CA PHE A 139 -8.54 24.33 -16.51
C PHE A 139 -8.60 25.80 -16.94
N SER A 140 -8.32 26.69 -15.99
CA SER A 140 -8.23 28.13 -16.20
C SER A 140 -7.26 28.72 -15.18
N SER A 141 -6.67 29.88 -15.49
CA SER A 141 -5.79 30.60 -14.56
C SER A 141 -6.47 30.90 -13.21
N ALA A 142 -7.76 31.24 -13.23
CA ALA A 142 -8.56 31.46 -12.02
C ALA A 142 -8.67 30.20 -11.14
N CYS A 143 -8.78 29.03 -11.76
CA CYS A 143 -8.77 27.77 -11.03
C CYS A 143 -7.41 27.46 -10.43
N ILE A 144 -6.31 27.71 -11.15
CA ILE A 144 -4.96 27.47 -10.65
C ILE A 144 -4.72 28.31 -9.40
N SER A 145 -5.11 29.59 -9.40
CA SER A 145 -5.01 30.44 -8.21
C SER A 145 -5.81 29.87 -7.03
N LEU A 146 -7.03 29.37 -7.26
CA LEU A 146 -7.82 28.74 -6.21
C LEU A 146 -7.19 27.44 -5.68
N ILE A 147 -6.65 26.60 -6.58
CA ILE A 147 -5.93 25.38 -6.19
C ILE A 147 -4.70 25.79 -5.36
N SER A 148 -3.92 26.76 -5.80
CA SER A 148 -2.78 27.29 -5.05
C SER A 148 -3.18 27.82 -3.68
N ASP A 149 -4.32 28.52 -3.54
CA ASP A 149 -4.82 29.04 -2.25
C ASP A 149 -5.29 27.91 -1.30
N ILE A 150 -5.90 26.84 -1.83
CA ILE A 150 -6.25 25.64 -1.05
C ILE A 150 -4.99 24.90 -0.57
N LEU A 151 -3.88 25.09 -1.30
CA LEU A 151 -2.62 24.38 -1.11
C LEU A 151 -1.51 25.25 -0.51
N ASP A 152 -1.78 26.53 -0.23
CA ASP A 152 -0.78 27.50 0.21
C ASP A 152 -0.28 27.14 1.63
N PRO A 153 1.02 26.84 1.78
CA PRO A 153 1.61 26.49 3.03
C PRO A 153 2.23 27.68 3.79
N GLU A 154 1.59 28.84 3.84
CA GLU A 154 1.68 29.67 5.07
C GLU A 154 1.11 28.94 6.31
N THR A 155 0.63 27.69 6.14
CA THR A 155 0.54 26.68 7.20
C THR A 155 1.50 25.48 7.12
N ASN A 156 2.37 25.30 6.09
CA ASN A 156 3.43 24.24 6.08
C ASN A 156 4.44 24.26 4.89
N ASN A 157 5.48 25.10 4.96
CA ASN A 157 6.65 25.20 4.05
C ASN A 157 7.09 23.93 3.25
N SER A 158 6.56 23.72 2.05
CA SER A 158 7.20 22.90 1.00
C SER A 158 6.60 23.09 -0.40
N MET A 159 6.62 24.31 -0.95
CA MET A 159 6.10 24.54 -2.30
C MET A 159 6.92 25.53 -3.15
N ASP A 160 8.23 25.33 -3.23
CA ASP A 160 9.12 26.17 -4.07
C ASP A 160 9.53 25.53 -5.42
N GLU A 161 8.93 24.39 -5.78
CA GLU A 161 9.14 23.75 -7.11
C GLU A 161 7.87 23.66 -7.96
N ALA A 162 6.68 23.48 -7.37
CA ALA A 162 5.44 23.35 -8.14
C ALA A 162 5.01 24.67 -8.82
N THR A 163 5.27 25.82 -8.17
CA THR A 163 4.85 27.14 -8.67
C THR A 163 5.77 27.68 -9.76
N LYS A 164 7.03 27.22 -9.82
CA LYS A 164 8.02 27.66 -10.83
C LYS A 164 7.72 27.19 -12.24
N PHE A 165 6.84 26.20 -12.42
CA PHE A 165 6.44 25.71 -13.74
C PHE A 165 5.19 26.40 -14.30
N PHE A 166 4.56 27.30 -13.55
CA PHE A 166 3.39 28.07 -14.01
C PHE A 166 3.73 29.47 -14.56
N PHE A 167 5.01 29.90 -14.48
CA PHE A 167 5.51 31.18 -15.01
C PHE A 167 6.77 30.98 -15.86
#